data_AF-A0AAV0DZA3-F1
#
_entry.id   AF-A0AAV0DZA3-F1
#
_cell.length_a   1.000
_cell.length_b   1.000
_cell.length_c   1.000
_cell.angle_alpha   90.00
_cell.angle_beta   90.00
_cell.angle_gamma   90.00
#
_symmetry.space_group_name_H-M   'P 1'
#
loop_
_entity.id
_entity.type
_entity.pdbx_description
1 polymer ?
#
loop_
_entity_poly.entity_id
_entity_poly.type
_entity_poly.pdbx_seq_one_letter_code
_entity_poly.pdbx_strand_id
1 'polypeptide(L)'
;MYVCFGALKRGFLAGCRRVIGLDGCFLKGMLKGELLTAIGRDANNEMYPIAWAVVEIENTDSWRWFLDLLKHDLDINNTHHWTLMSDQQKGLVNVIKELFPNSKQRNCCRHIHANWSKKHRGKVMKNHFWICARCTTEADFLEQMNALGKVNDAAKTDLEVYDPRQWCKA
;
A
#
# COMPACT_ATOMS: atom_id res chain seq x y z
N MET A 1 10.96 18.51 -5.00
CA MET A 1 11.69 18.00 -6.19
C MET A 1 11.17 16.62 -6.53
N TYR A 2 10.76 16.36 -7.78
CA TYR A 2 10.32 15.04 -8.27
C TYR A 2 11.37 14.43 -9.20
N VAL A 3 11.58 13.12 -9.10
CA VAL A 3 12.55 12.38 -9.91
C VAL A 3 11.91 11.08 -10.41
N CYS A 4 11.85 10.93 -11.74
CA CYS A 4 11.54 9.68 -12.41
C CYS A 4 12.51 9.49 -13.57
N PHE A 5 13.40 8.50 -13.45
CA PHE A 5 14.38 8.24 -14.48
C PHE A 5 13.72 7.58 -15.68
N GLY A 6 13.96 8.09 -16.89
CA GLY A 6 13.37 7.55 -18.11
C GLY A 6 13.65 6.07 -18.33
N ALA A 7 14.82 5.57 -17.90
CA ALA A 7 15.14 4.14 -17.92
C ALA A 7 14.25 3.33 -16.97
N LEU A 8 14.05 3.79 -15.73
CA LEU A 8 13.19 3.12 -14.74
C LEU A 8 11.75 3.06 -15.23
N LYS A 9 11.23 4.19 -15.69
CA LYS A 9 9.89 4.33 -16.29
C LYS A 9 9.66 3.33 -17.42
N ARG A 10 10.55 3.30 -18.42
CA ARG A 10 10.43 2.37 -19.56
C ARG A 10 10.53 0.91 -19.13
N GLY A 11 11.46 0.58 -18.24
CA GLY A 11 11.61 -0.79 -17.73
C GLY A 11 10.38 -1.25 -16.94
N PHE A 12 9.78 -0.35 -16.14
CA PHE A 12 8.54 -0.64 -15.43
C PHE A 12 7.39 -0.94 -16.39
N LEU A 13 7.16 -0.08 -17.39
CA LEU A 13 6.09 -0.28 -18.38
C LEU A 13 6.30 -1.51 -19.27
N ALA A 14 7.56 -1.87 -19.56
CA ALA A 14 7.89 -2.97 -20.45
C ALA A 14 7.79 -4.37 -19.81
N GLY A 15 8.09 -4.51 -18.51
CA GLY A 15 8.24 -5.83 -17.89
C GLY A 15 7.80 -5.96 -16.45
N CYS A 16 7.43 -4.88 -15.77
CA CYS A 16 6.94 -4.96 -14.40
C CYS A 16 5.44 -5.22 -14.33
N ARG A 17 5.00 -5.72 -13.18
CA ARG A 17 3.60 -5.88 -12.84
C ARG A 17 2.99 -4.48 -12.67
N ARG A 18 1.72 -4.33 -13.07
CA ARG A 18 0.94 -3.09 -12.91
C ARG A 18 0.48 -2.89 -11.45
N VAL A 19 1.44 -2.94 -10.54
CA VAL A 19 1.26 -2.76 -9.09
C VAL A 19 2.23 -1.68 -8.65
N ILE A 20 1.71 -0.67 -7.96
CA ILE A 20 2.50 0.45 -7.43
C ILE A 20 2.26 0.51 -5.91
N GLY A 21 3.32 0.37 -5.13
CA GLY A 21 3.36 0.69 -3.72
C GLY A 21 3.74 2.15 -3.52
N LEU A 22 3.01 2.83 -2.64
CA LEU A 22 3.20 4.22 -2.27
C LEU A 22 3.51 4.29 -0.78
N ASP A 23 4.56 5.04 -0.45
CA ASP A 23 4.98 5.25 0.94
C ASP A 23 5.65 6.60 1.11
N GLY A 24 5.48 7.19 2.29
CA GLY A 24 6.10 8.43 2.73
C GLY A 24 7.03 8.17 3.91
N CYS A 25 8.18 8.85 3.97
CA CYS A 25 9.01 8.80 5.18
C CYS A 25 9.67 10.13 5.51
N PHE A 26 9.78 10.43 6.80
CA PHE A 26 10.45 11.63 7.29
C PHE A 26 11.95 11.58 7.00
N LEU A 27 12.45 12.63 6.36
CA LEU A 27 13.88 12.83 6.20
C LEU A 27 14.51 13.25 7.53
N LYS A 28 15.62 12.60 7.88
CA LYS A 28 16.41 12.95 9.07
C LYS A 28 17.66 13.71 8.62
N GLY A 29 17.76 14.98 9.00
CA GLY A 29 18.90 15.82 8.66
C GLY A 29 18.62 17.30 8.86
N MET A 30 19.55 18.15 8.40
CA MET A 30 19.37 19.61 8.43
C MET A 30 18.22 20.08 7.54
N LEU A 31 18.03 19.38 6.41
CA LEU A 31 16.87 19.58 5.54
C LEU A 31 15.74 18.71 6.08
N LYS A 32 14.74 19.38 6.66
CA LYS A 32 13.46 18.77 7.02
C LYS A 32 12.65 18.49 5.76
N GLY A 33 11.65 17.64 5.89
CA GLY A 33 10.75 17.28 4.81
C GLY A 33 10.47 15.78 4.79
N GLU A 34 9.81 15.36 3.74
CA GLU A 34 9.31 14.00 3.59
C GLU A 34 9.66 13.48 2.19
N LEU A 35 10.09 12.22 2.15
CA LEU A 35 10.37 11.50 0.92
C LEU A 35 9.13 10.69 0.57
N LEU A 36 8.48 11.07 -0.54
CA LEU A 36 7.41 10.29 -1.15
C LEU A 36 8.03 9.33 -2.17
N THR A 37 7.58 8.09 -2.19
CA THR A 37 8.13 7.05 -3.07
C THR A 37 7.05 6.27 -3.79
N ALA A 38 7.35 5.88 -5.02
CA ALA A 38 6.57 4.95 -5.82
C ALA A 38 7.46 3.76 -6.21
N ILE A 39 7.07 2.57 -5.75
CA ILE A 39 7.79 1.31 -5.95
C ILE A 39 6.91 0.32 -6.69
N GLY A 40 7.41 -0.23 -7.78
CA GLY A 40 6.80 -1.32 -8.53
C GLY A 40 7.23 -2.71 -8.06
N ARG A 41 6.69 -3.72 -8.73
CA ARG A 41 7.15 -5.10 -8.64
C ARG A 41 7.49 -5.63 -10.02
N ASP A 42 8.68 -6.16 -10.19
CA ASP A 42 9.06 -6.76 -11.46
C ASP A 42 8.44 -8.17 -11.65
N ALA A 43 8.76 -8.81 -12.77
CA ALA A 43 8.31 -10.17 -13.07
C ALA A 43 8.81 -11.20 -12.03
N ASN A 44 10.00 -10.98 -11.45
CA ASN A 44 10.63 -11.81 -10.44
C ASN A 44 10.13 -11.53 -9.01
N ASN A 45 9.13 -10.66 -8.85
CA ASN A 45 8.59 -10.18 -7.57
C ASN A 45 9.58 -9.36 -6.73
N GLU A 46 10.66 -8.85 -7.32
CA GLU A 46 11.58 -7.95 -6.65
C GLU A 46 11.03 -6.53 -6.64
N MET A 47 11.57 -5.69 -5.75
CA MET A 47 11.16 -4.29 -5.67
C MET A 47 11.82 -3.52 -6.81
N TYR A 48 11.02 -2.74 -7.53
CA TYR A 48 11.50 -1.95 -8.66
C TYR A 48 11.22 -0.46 -8.39
N PRO A 49 12.23 0.40 -8.23
CA PRO A 49 12.00 1.83 -8.00
C PRO A 49 11.41 2.48 -9.26
N ILE A 50 10.37 3.31 -9.11
CA ILE A 50 9.74 4.01 -10.24
C ILE A 50 10.06 5.50 -10.18
N ALA A 51 9.66 6.14 -9.08
CA ALA A 51 9.81 7.57 -8.88
C ALA A 51 9.88 7.90 -7.39
N TRP A 52 10.41 9.06 -7.08
CA TRP A 52 10.41 9.62 -5.73
C TRP A 52 10.37 11.14 -5.77
N ALA A 53 9.94 11.75 -4.67
CA ALA A 53 9.96 13.18 -4.51
C ALA A 53 10.28 13.58 -3.08
N VAL A 54 11.01 14.68 -2.93
CA VAL A 54 11.17 15.37 -1.65
C VAL A 54 10.18 16.52 -1.60
N VAL A 55 9.33 16.51 -0.58
CA VAL A 55 8.31 17.52 -0.29
C VAL A 55 8.53 18.08 1.12
N GLU A 56 7.99 19.27 1.39
CA GLU A 56 8.12 19.89 2.72
C GLU A 56 7.25 19.19 3.76
N ILE A 57 6.04 18.75 3.37
CA ILE A 57 5.04 18.14 4.24
C ILE A 57 4.28 17.06 3.46
N GLU A 58 4.04 15.91 4.07
CA GLU A 58 3.14 14.87 3.56
C GLU A 58 1.69 15.25 3.84
N ASN A 59 1.05 15.85 2.83
CA ASN A 59 -0.36 16.22 2.86
C ASN A 59 -1.05 15.86 1.53
N THR A 60 -2.36 16.12 1.46
CA THR A 60 -3.18 15.85 0.28
C THR A 60 -2.63 16.52 -0.98
N ASP A 61 -2.13 17.75 -0.89
CA ASP A 61 -1.66 18.51 -2.05
C ASP A 61 -0.31 17.99 -2.57
N SER A 62 0.62 17.67 -1.66
CA SER A 62 1.89 17.01 -1.97
C SER A 62 1.66 15.66 -2.64
N TRP A 63 0.73 14.86 -2.12
CA TRP A 63 0.37 13.57 -2.72
C TRP A 63 -0.32 13.72 -4.07
N ARG A 64 -1.24 14.68 -4.24
CA ARG A 64 -1.89 14.97 -5.53
C ARG A 64 -0.86 15.35 -6.58
N TRP A 65 -0.01 16.31 -6.27
CA TRP A 65 1.06 16.75 -7.16
C TRP A 65 2.01 15.60 -7.54
N PHE A 66 2.45 14.79 -6.58
CA PHE A 66 3.31 13.63 -6.84
C PHE A 66 2.64 12.59 -7.74
N LEU A 67 1.37 12.28 -7.46
CA LEU A 67 0.62 11.26 -8.19
C LEU A 67 0.18 11.71 -9.58
N ASP A 68 -0.10 13.00 -9.80
CA ASP A 68 -0.36 13.54 -11.13
C ASP A 68 0.87 13.42 -12.04
N LEU A 69 2.05 13.77 -11.52
CA LEU A 69 3.32 13.59 -12.24
C LEU A 69 3.58 12.12 -12.57
N LEU A 70 3.39 11.23 -11.59
CA LEU A 70 3.56 9.79 -11.77
C LEU A 70 2.57 9.22 -12.82
N LYS A 71 1.30 9.63 -12.74
CA LYS A 71 0.23 9.22 -13.67
C LYS A 71 0.59 9.62 -15.10
N HIS A 72 1.05 10.86 -15.29
CA HIS A 72 1.50 11.37 -16.58
C HIS A 72 2.73 10.61 -17.09
N ASP A 73 3.72 10.37 -16.23
CA ASP A 73 4.96 9.68 -16.63
C ASP A 73 4.71 8.23 -17.07
N LEU A 74 3.80 7.55 -16.40
CA LEU A 74 3.43 6.16 -16.67
C LEU A 74 2.29 5.99 -17.68
N ASP A 75 1.77 7.10 -18.23
CA ASP A 75 0.64 7.11 -19.18
C ASP A 75 -0.58 6.30 -18.68
N ILE A 76 -0.94 6.49 -17.41
CA ILE A 76 -2.03 5.75 -16.77
C ILE A 76 -3.38 6.39 -17.13
N ASN A 77 -3.97 5.90 -18.22
CA ASN A 77 -5.24 6.40 -18.76
C ASN A 77 -6.45 5.60 -18.26
N ASN A 78 -6.90 5.82 -17.01
CA ASN A 78 -8.17 5.31 -16.45
C ASN A 78 -8.49 3.82 -16.78
N THR A 79 -7.49 2.95 -16.88
CA THR A 79 -7.68 1.52 -17.16
C THR A 79 -7.88 0.73 -15.86
N HIS A 80 -8.58 -0.41 -15.94
CA HIS A 80 -8.91 -1.25 -14.77
C HIS A 80 -7.76 -2.15 -14.30
N HIS A 81 -6.57 -2.04 -14.90
CA HIS A 81 -5.48 -3.02 -14.71
C HIS A 81 -4.41 -2.60 -13.71
N TRP A 82 -4.60 -1.49 -13.00
CA TRP A 82 -3.63 -0.98 -12.02
C TRP A 82 -4.04 -1.34 -10.60
N THR A 83 -3.08 -1.74 -9.78
CA THR A 83 -3.26 -1.88 -8.34
C THR A 83 -2.36 -0.90 -7.61
N LEU A 84 -2.94 -0.04 -6.77
CA LEU A 84 -2.19 0.88 -5.92
C LEU A 84 -2.27 0.39 -4.47
N MET A 85 -1.13 0.29 -3.81
CA MET A 85 -1.01 -0.12 -2.41
C MET A 85 -0.44 1.01 -1.56
N SER A 86 -1.10 1.36 -0.46
CA SER A 86 -0.64 2.41 0.47
C SER A 86 -0.88 2.05 1.94
N ASP A 87 -0.44 2.90 2.85
CA ASP A 87 -0.52 2.77 4.31
C ASP A 87 -1.84 3.28 4.94
N GLN A 88 -2.82 3.65 4.11
CA GLN A 88 -4.11 4.26 4.50
C GLN A 88 -4.03 5.68 5.08
N GLN A 89 -2.97 6.44 4.79
CA GLN A 89 -2.96 7.87 5.11
C GLN A 89 -4.18 8.55 4.43
N LYS A 90 -5.01 9.26 5.22
CA LYS A 90 -6.32 9.77 4.76
C LYS A 90 -6.22 10.68 3.53
N GLY A 91 -5.19 11.53 3.47
CA GLY A 91 -4.93 12.41 2.33
C GLY A 91 -4.67 11.61 1.06
N LEU A 92 -3.77 10.64 1.14
CA LEU A 92 -3.40 9.77 0.02
C LEU A 92 -4.58 8.95 -0.52
N VAL A 93 -5.39 8.34 0.34
CA VAL A 93 -6.53 7.52 -0.10
C VAL A 93 -7.53 8.32 -0.94
N ASN A 94 -7.79 9.57 -0.56
CA ASN A 94 -8.70 10.45 -1.31
C ASN A 94 -8.12 10.81 -2.67
N VAL A 95 -6.83 11.15 -2.73
CA VAL A 95 -6.13 11.47 -3.98
C VAL A 95 -6.12 10.27 -4.93
N ILE A 96 -5.89 9.04 -4.42
CA ILE A 96 -5.92 7.84 -5.27
C ILE A 96 -7.31 7.62 -5.87
N LYS A 97 -8.38 7.83 -5.10
CA LYS A 97 -9.76 7.70 -5.61
C LYS A 97 -10.07 8.72 -6.72
N GLU A 98 -9.56 9.94 -6.57
CA GLU A 98 -9.75 11.03 -7.53
C GLU A 98 -8.96 10.79 -8.82
N LEU A 99 -7.65 10.49 -8.71
CA LEU A 99 -6.75 10.38 -9.86
C LEU A 99 -6.76 9.01 -10.53
N PHE A 100 -7.06 7.94 -9.78
CA PHE A 100 -7.07 6.56 -10.27
C PHE A 100 -8.38 5.84 -9.92
N PRO A 101 -9.55 6.36 -10.36
CA PRO A 101 -10.86 5.84 -9.96
C PRO A 101 -11.09 4.37 -10.36
N ASN A 102 -10.43 3.94 -11.44
CA ASN A 102 -10.56 2.58 -11.98
C ASN A 102 -9.49 1.61 -11.46
N SER A 103 -8.57 2.08 -10.61
CA SER A 103 -7.53 1.22 -10.03
C SER A 103 -8.05 0.42 -8.85
N LYS A 104 -7.51 -0.79 -8.66
CA LYS A 104 -7.73 -1.54 -7.43
C LYS A 104 -6.88 -0.93 -6.32
N GLN A 105 -7.53 -0.52 -5.23
CA GLN A 105 -6.84 -0.03 -4.04
C GLN A 105 -6.60 -1.17 -3.06
N ARG A 106 -5.38 -1.23 -2.54
CA ARG A 106 -4.96 -2.20 -1.53
C ARG A 106 -4.33 -1.46 -0.35
N ASN A 107 -4.49 -2.03 0.83
CA ASN A 107 -3.88 -1.56 2.04
C ASN A 107 -2.67 -2.42 2.37
N CYS A 108 -1.56 -1.79 2.73
CA CYS A 108 -0.35 -2.49 3.10
C CYS A 108 -0.56 -3.29 4.39
N CYS A 109 -0.48 -4.62 4.30
CA CYS A 109 -0.67 -5.51 5.46
C CYS A 109 0.34 -5.20 6.58
N ARG A 110 1.54 -4.73 6.23
CA ARG A 110 2.58 -4.34 7.21
C ARG A 110 2.11 -3.18 8.08
N HIS A 111 1.41 -2.21 7.49
CA HIS A 111 0.85 -1.05 8.18
C HIS A 111 -0.39 -1.41 9.00
N ILE A 112 -1.30 -2.21 8.45
CA ILE A 112 -2.44 -2.76 9.21
C ILE A 112 -1.93 -3.52 10.43
N HIS A 113 -0.98 -4.44 10.25
CA HIS A 113 -0.37 -5.18 11.36
C HIS A 113 0.28 -4.23 12.37
N ALA A 114 1.05 -3.23 11.93
CA ALA A 114 1.70 -2.30 12.84
C ALA A 114 0.70 -1.53 13.71
N ASN A 115 -0.46 -1.15 13.16
CA ASN A 115 -1.52 -0.48 13.92
C ASN A 115 -2.27 -1.46 14.83
N TRP A 116 -2.68 -2.61 14.31
CA TRP A 116 -3.40 -3.65 15.06
C TRP A 116 -2.56 -4.21 16.22
N SER A 117 -1.27 -4.46 16.00
CA SER A 117 -0.34 -4.95 17.03
C SER A 117 -0.02 -3.95 18.14
N LYS A 118 -0.42 -2.67 18.04
CA LYS A 118 -0.32 -1.74 19.18
C LYS A 118 -1.15 -2.23 20.36
N LYS A 119 -2.34 -2.78 20.07
CA LYS A 119 -3.28 -3.39 21.03
C LYS A 119 -3.03 -4.89 21.20
N HIS A 120 -2.77 -5.61 20.10
CA HIS A 120 -2.69 -7.08 20.09
C HIS A 120 -1.25 -7.57 19.86
N ARG A 121 -0.46 -7.56 20.94
CA ARG A 121 0.98 -7.87 20.89
C ARG A 121 1.27 -9.37 20.95
N GLY A 122 2.49 -9.73 20.59
CA GLY A 122 3.03 -11.07 20.77
C GLY A 122 3.11 -11.90 19.50
N LYS A 123 3.97 -12.94 19.53
CA LYS A 123 4.26 -13.80 18.37
C LYS A 123 3.03 -14.57 17.88
N VAL A 124 2.18 -15.02 18.82
CA VAL A 124 0.94 -15.73 18.51
C VAL A 124 -0.02 -14.85 17.70
N MET A 125 -0.29 -13.62 18.18
CA MET A 125 -1.15 -12.66 17.48
C MET A 125 -0.61 -12.28 16.11
N LYS A 126 0.71 -12.01 16.02
CA LYS A 126 1.38 -11.77 14.74
C LYS A 126 1.18 -12.93 13.76
N ASN A 127 1.34 -14.17 14.21
CA ASN A 127 1.17 -15.34 13.35
C ASN A 127 -0.26 -15.45 12.82
N HIS A 128 -1.27 -15.32 13.68
CA HIS A 128 -2.67 -15.32 13.24
C HIS A 128 -2.96 -14.23 12.21
N PHE A 129 -2.50 -13.00 12.46
CA PHE A 129 -2.66 -11.90 11.49
C PHE A 129 -2.12 -12.27 10.10
N TRP A 130 -0.89 -12.79 10.03
CA TRP A 130 -0.26 -13.14 8.75
C TRP A 130 -0.86 -14.36 8.09
N ILE A 131 -1.46 -15.29 8.87
CA ILE A 131 -2.26 -16.39 8.33
C ILE A 131 -3.50 -15.82 7.64
N CYS A 132 -4.28 -14.98 8.34
CA CYS A 132 -5.46 -14.32 7.75
C CYS A 132 -5.10 -13.51 6.50
N ALA A 133 -4.01 -12.73 6.52
CA ALA A 133 -3.58 -11.93 5.36
C ALA A 133 -3.20 -12.77 4.13
N ARG A 134 -2.83 -14.04 4.32
CA ARG A 134 -2.35 -14.94 3.25
C ARG A 134 -3.43 -15.89 2.72
N CYS A 135 -4.59 -15.97 3.37
CA CYS A 135 -5.74 -16.74 2.90
C CYS A 135 -6.08 -16.37 1.46
N THR A 136 -6.29 -17.38 0.61
CA THR A 136 -6.58 -17.22 -0.82
C THR A 136 -8.06 -17.39 -1.15
N THR A 137 -8.86 -17.89 -0.21
CA THR A 137 -10.31 -18.05 -0.35
C THR A 137 -11.03 -17.42 0.83
N GLU A 138 -12.26 -16.97 0.59
CA GLU A 138 -13.11 -16.41 1.64
C GLU A 138 -13.40 -17.43 2.75
N ALA A 139 -13.60 -18.70 2.38
CA ALA A 139 -13.81 -19.79 3.34
C ALA A 139 -12.60 -19.94 4.29
N ASP A 140 -11.38 -20.00 3.75
CA ASP A 140 -10.16 -20.08 4.56
C ASP A 140 -10.02 -18.84 5.45
N PHE A 141 -10.32 -17.65 4.91
CA PHE A 141 -10.24 -16.41 5.68
C PHE A 141 -11.20 -16.43 6.88
N LEU A 142 -12.45 -16.82 6.67
CA LEU A 142 -13.46 -16.93 7.73
C LEU A 142 -13.07 -17.96 8.80
N GLU A 143 -12.52 -19.10 8.39
CA GLU A 143 -12.00 -20.11 9.32
C GLU A 143 -10.87 -19.53 10.19
N GLN A 144 -9.91 -18.84 9.60
CA GLN A 144 -8.77 -18.28 10.32
C GLN A 144 -9.16 -17.08 11.20
N MET A 145 -10.14 -16.28 10.78
CA MET A 145 -10.73 -15.24 11.63
C MET A 145 -11.44 -15.83 12.85
N ASN A 146 -12.15 -16.94 12.68
CA ASN A 146 -12.76 -17.66 13.81
C ASN A 146 -11.70 -18.29 14.73
N ALA A 147 -10.61 -18.83 14.18
CA ALA A 147 -9.49 -19.33 14.96
C ALA A 147 -8.81 -18.20 15.77
N LEU A 148 -8.64 -17.02 15.19
CA LEU A 148 -8.16 -15.83 15.91
C LEU A 148 -9.12 -15.44 17.05
N GLY A 149 -10.43 -15.41 16.80
CA GLY A 149 -11.44 -15.06 17.81
C GLY A 149 -11.46 -16.01 19.01
N LYS A 150 -11.20 -17.31 18.80
CA LYS A 150 -11.04 -18.29 19.88
C LYS A 150 -9.85 -17.99 20.79
N VAL A 151 -8.80 -17.35 20.27
CA VAL A 151 -7.62 -16.94 21.05
C VAL A 151 -7.83 -15.57 21.69
N ASN A 152 -8.39 -14.62 20.93
CA ASN A 152 -8.70 -13.28 21.40
C ASN A 152 -9.80 -12.65 20.53
N ASP A 153 -11.01 -12.56 21.08
CA ASP A 153 -12.19 -12.04 20.39
C ASP A 153 -12.10 -10.54 20.08
N ALA A 154 -11.49 -9.75 20.99
CA ALA A 154 -11.23 -8.34 20.75
C ALA A 154 -10.26 -8.14 19.58
N ALA A 155 -9.29 -9.05 19.41
CA ALA A 155 -8.33 -9.02 18.31
C ALA A 155 -9.00 -9.31 16.96
N LYS A 156 -9.97 -10.23 16.93
CA LYS A 156 -10.84 -10.48 15.77
C LYS A 156 -11.66 -9.23 15.43
N THR A 157 -12.40 -8.69 16.40
CA THR A 157 -13.26 -7.52 16.22
C THR A 157 -12.48 -6.30 15.69
N ASP A 158 -11.30 -6.00 16.25
CA ASP A 158 -10.45 -4.90 15.78
C ASP A 158 -9.91 -5.11 14.35
N LEU A 159 -9.83 -6.36 13.87
CA LEU A 159 -9.36 -6.69 12.53
C LEU A 159 -10.48 -6.66 11.48
N GLU A 160 -11.73 -6.94 11.89
CA GLU A 160 -12.92 -6.87 11.02
C GLU A 160 -13.26 -5.45 10.56
N VAL A 161 -12.71 -4.43 11.22
CA VAL A 161 -12.81 -3.03 10.78
C VAL A 161 -12.18 -2.80 9.39
N TYR A 162 -11.22 -3.63 9.00
CA TYR A 162 -10.55 -3.53 7.69
C TYR A 162 -11.23 -4.45 6.66
N ASP A 163 -11.68 -3.89 5.52
CA ASP A 163 -12.23 -4.68 4.42
C ASP A 163 -11.21 -5.73 3.92
N PRO A 164 -11.48 -7.04 4.09
CA PRO A 164 -10.57 -8.11 3.69
C PRO A 164 -10.14 -8.02 2.23
N ARG A 165 -11.02 -7.52 1.33
CA ARG A 165 -10.74 -7.37 -0.10
C ARG A 165 -9.66 -6.33 -0.40
N GLN A 166 -9.26 -5.53 0.58
CA GLN A 166 -8.19 -4.54 0.45
C GLN A 166 -6.83 -5.01 0.98
N TRP A 167 -6.75 -6.06 1.80
CA TRP A 167 -5.48 -6.47 2.43
C TRP A 167 -5.24 -7.98 2.51
N CYS A 168 -6.27 -8.81 2.31
CA CYS A 168 -6.17 -10.25 2.16
C CYS A 168 -6.05 -10.64 0.68
N LYS A 169 -5.55 -11.85 0.39
CA LYS A 169 -5.53 -12.39 -0.97
C LYS A 169 -6.88 -12.95 -1.42
N ALA A 170 -7.70 -13.40 -0.47
CA ALA A 170 -9.07 -13.87 -0.65
C ALA A 170 -9.99 -12.82 -1.30
#